data_AF-A0A378TF11-F1
#
_entry.id   AF-A0A378TF11-F1
#
_cell.length_a   1.000
_cell.length_b   1.000
_cell.length_c   1.000
_cell.angle_alpha   90.00
_cell.angle_beta   90.00
_cell.angle_gamma   90.00
#
_symmetry.space_group_name_H-M   'P 1'
#
loop_
_entity.id
_entity.type
_entity.pdbx_description
1 polymer ?
#
loop_
_entity_poly.entity_id
_entity_poly.type
_entity_poly.pdbx_seq_one_letter_code
_entity_poly.pdbx_strand_id
1 'polypeptide(L)'
;MDLPVQPPVPPMLAKAVTDLPADCWYEPKWDGFRSILFRDRDEVELGSRNERPLTRYFPELVAAARAELPTRCVLDGEIVIAAEHGLDFEALQLRLHPAASRVTMLAEKTPAAFIAFDLLALGDQDYTERPFGERRAALEQAMSGAGRSIHLTPATTDATTARRWFREFEGAGLDGLIAKPPTLTYQPDRRVMFKVKHQRTADCVVGGYRLHKSGDDAVGSLMLGLYDARGRLASVGVIGAFPMAIRRSLFQELQPLVTTFDGHPWNWAAQVAENTALAKNVGSRWNAGKSLSFVPLRPERVVEVRYDHMEGDRFRHTAQFNRWRPDRDPRSCTFEQLERPATFRLSDVVPGLC
;
A
#
# COMPACT_ATOMS: atom_id res chain seq x y z
N MET A 1 13.61 -4.15 27.77
CA MET A 1 12.17 -4.09 28.06
C MET A 1 11.71 -5.26 28.92
N ASP A 2 10.87 -4.97 29.91
CA ASP A 2 10.12 -5.94 30.73
C ASP A 2 8.62 -5.64 30.66
N LEU A 3 7.99 -6.10 29.58
CA LEU A 3 6.57 -5.95 29.29
C LEU A 3 5.90 -7.33 29.27
N PRO A 4 4.59 -7.41 29.58
CA PRO A 4 3.82 -8.66 29.44
C PRO A 4 3.87 -9.24 28.02
N VAL A 5 4.00 -8.37 27.02
CA VAL A 5 4.15 -8.72 25.61
C VAL A 5 5.51 -8.21 25.13
N GLN A 6 6.41 -9.12 24.81
CA GLN A 6 7.81 -8.84 24.46
C GLN A 6 8.02 -8.79 22.94
N PRO A 7 8.90 -7.92 22.41
CA PRO A 7 9.31 -7.98 21.01
C PRO A 7 10.15 -9.23 20.70
N PRO A 8 10.07 -9.79 19.48
CA PRO A 8 9.20 -9.39 18.39
C PRO A 8 7.78 -9.97 18.51
N VAL A 9 6.78 -9.21 18.08
CA VAL A 9 5.40 -9.69 17.90
C VAL A 9 5.02 -9.56 16.42
N PRO A 10 4.73 -10.66 15.71
CA PRO A 10 4.28 -10.55 14.34
C PRO A 10 2.85 -9.99 14.29
N PRO A 11 2.55 -8.98 13.44
CA PRO A 11 1.22 -8.38 13.41
C PRO A 11 0.13 -9.37 12.99
N MET A 12 -1.07 -9.23 13.57
CA MET A 12 -2.27 -9.91 13.07
C MET A 12 -2.63 -9.40 11.65
N LEU A 13 -3.13 -10.28 10.79
CA LEU A 13 -3.36 -10.01 9.38
C LEU A 13 -4.83 -10.05 8.98
N ALA A 14 -5.13 -9.46 7.82
CA ALA A 14 -6.47 -9.45 7.22
C ALA A 14 -6.58 -10.31 5.95
N LYS A 15 -7.75 -10.94 5.76
CA LYS A 15 -8.21 -11.58 4.53
C LYS A 15 -8.95 -10.56 3.66
N ALA A 16 -8.72 -10.59 2.35
CA ALA A 16 -9.50 -9.76 1.44
C ALA A 16 -10.92 -10.33 1.31
N VAL A 17 -11.92 -9.46 1.39
CA VAL A 17 -13.34 -9.78 1.11
C VAL A 17 -13.92 -8.70 0.20
N THR A 18 -14.96 -9.07 -0.56
CA THR A 18 -15.61 -8.14 -1.50
C THR A 18 -16.62 -7.23 -0.80
N ASP A 19 -17.40 -7.80 0.12
CA ASP A 19 -18.45 -7.10 0.83
C ASP A 19 -18.06 -6.80 2.28
N LEU A 20 -18.61 -5.73 2.83
CA LEU A 20 -18.43 -5.37 4.23
C LEU A 20 -19.11 -6.42 5.13
N PRO A 21 -18.36 -7.20 5.94
CA PRO A 21 -18.94 -8.16 6.86
C PRO A 21 -19.81 -7.46 7.90
N ALA A 22 -20.92 -8.07 8.33
CA ALA A 22 -21.77 -7.53 9.39
C ALA A 22 -21.17 -7.74 10.80
N ASP A 23 -21.75 -7.08 11.80
CA ASP A 23 -21.45 -7.28 13.23
C ASP A 23 -19.96 -7.16 13.61
N CYS A 24 -19.23 -6.30 12.90
CA CYS A 24 -17.83 -6.02 13.14
C CYS A 24 -17.62 -4.58 13.64
N TRP A 25 -16.45 -4.34 14.21
CA TRP A 25 -15.86 -3.00 14.27
C TRP A 25 -15.22 -2.68 12.93
N TYR A 26 -15.43 -1.46 12.44
CA TYR A 26 -14.90 -0.95 11.19
C TYR A 26 -13.96 0.20 11.45
N GLU A 27 -12.79 0.15 10.82
CA GLU A 27 -11.76 1.19 10.88
C GLU A 27 -11.28 1.53 9.47
N PRO A 28 -10.86 2.78 9.21
CA PRO A 28 -10.13 3.10 7.98
C PRO A 28 -8.91 2.21 7.79
N LYS A 29 -8.70 1.77 6.55
CA LYS A 29 -7.48 1.07 6.18
C LYS A 29 -6.40 2.09 5.84
N TRP A 30 -5.52 2.32 6.79
CA TRP A 30 -4.34 3.16 6.65
C TRP A 30 -3.30 2.55 5.70
N ASP A 31 -2.59 3.41 4.99
CA ASP A 31 -1.55 3.02 4.04
C ASP A 31 -0.20 3.60 4.47
N GLY A 32 0.65 2.75 5.03
CA GLY A 32 1.93 3.13 5.57
C GLY A 32 2.81 1.94 5.89
N PHE A 33 3.59 2.06 6.97
CA PHE A 33 4.35 0.95 7.53
C PHE A 33 3.69 0.46 8.81
N ARG A 34 3.10 -0.74 8.72
CA ARG A 34 2.67 -1.50 9.89
C ARG A 34 3.80 -1.64 10.91
N SER A 35 3.54 -1.20 12.14
CA SER A 35 4.51 -1.23 13.24
C SER A 35 3.85 -1.56 14.58
N ILE A 36 4.48 -2.47 15.33
CA ILE A 36 4.19 -2.65 16.76
C ILE A 36 5.10 -1.69 17.54
N LEU A 37 4.51 -0.84 18.36
CA LEU A 37 5.21 0.10 19.23
C LEU A 37 5.25 -0.49 20.64
N PHE A 38 6.45 -0.71 21.16
CA PHE A 38 6.70 -1.12 22.53
C PHE A 38 7.26 0.06 23.29
N ARG A 39 6.67 0.38 24.45
CA ARG A 39 7.21 1.37 25.38
C ARG A 39 7.32 0.75 26.76
N ASP A 40 8.52 0.78 27.31
CA ASP A 40 8.81 0.45 28.69
C ASP A 40 9.61 1.59 29.34
N ARG A 41 8.90 2.45 30.07
CA ARG A 41 9.37 3.70 30.64
C ARG A 41 9.93 4.63 29.54
N ASP A 42 11.25 4.77 29.49
CA ASP A 42 11.97 5.56 28.50
C ASP A 42 12.47 4.71 27.32
N GLU A 43 12.46 3.38 27.44
CA GLU A 43 12.82 2.50 26.33
C GLU A 43 11.64 2.42 25.35
N VAL A 44 11.90 2.68 24.07
CA VAL A 44 10.88 2.62 23.00
C VAL A 44 11.44 1.87 21.81
N GLU A 45 10.65 0.93 21.29
CA GLU A 45 10.96 0.15 20.10
C GLU A 45 9.80 0.15 19.12
N LEU A 46 10.13 0.24 17.83
CA LEU A 46 9.20 0.12 16.72
C LEU A 46 9.58 -1.12 15.92
N GLY A 47 8.74 -2.16 15.96
CA GLY A 47 8.92 -3.40 15.21
C GLY A 47 8.10 -3.40 13.93
N SER A 48 8.73 -3.58 12.76
CA SER A 48 7.99 -3.74 11.49
C SER A 48 7.23 -5.07 11.42
N ARG A 49 6.34 -5.17 10.43
CA ARG A 49 5.68 -6.42 10.04
C ARG A 49 6.61 -7.62 9.80
N ASN A 50 7.83 -7.40 9.30
CA ASN A 50 8.81 -8.47 9.06
C ASN A 50 9.83 -8.55 10.21
N GLU A 51 9.45 -8.06 11.40
CA GLU A 51 10.25 -8.09 12.63
C GLU A 51 11.60 -7.35 12.54
N ARG A 52 11.76 -6.51 11.52
CA ARG A 52 12.92 -5.62 11.40
C ARG A 52 12.74 -4.39 12.28
N PRO A 53 13.76 -3.97 13.05
CA PRO A 53 13.70 -2.74 13.84
C PRO A 53 13.50 -1.52 12.95
N LEU A 54 12.48 -0.72 13.26
CA LEU A 54 12.19 0.57 12.64
C LEU A 54 12.64 1.77 13.49
N THR A 55 12.90 1.55 14.78
CA THR A 55 13.16 2.58 15.79
C THR A 55 14.12 3.68 15.32
N ARG A 56 15.27 3.30 14.75
CA ARG A 56 16.29 4.27 14.33
C ARG A 56 15.85 5.22 13.21
N TYR A 57 14.83 4.85 12.43
CA TYR A 57 14.37 5.63 11.27
C TYR A 57 13.32 6.68 11.64
N PHE A 58 12.75 6.58 12.84
CA PHE A 58 11.67 7.44 13.31
C PHE A 58 11.95 7.99 14.72
N PRO A 59 13.07 8.72 14.91
CA PRO A 59 13.42 9.28 16.21
C PRO A 59 12.34 10.24 16.76
N GLU A 60 11.60 10.92 15.90
CA GLU A 60 10.47 11.78 16.27
C GLU A 60 9.33 10.98 16.92
N LEU A 61 9.05 9.76 16.43
CA LEU A 61 8.03 8.89 17.01
C LEU A 61 8.48 8.30 18.35
N VAL A 62 9.78 8.07 18.54
CA VAL A 62 10.34 7.68 19.84
C VAL A 62 10.12 8.78 20.88
N ALA A 63 10.39 10.03 20.51
CA ALA A 63 10.16 11.18 21.38
C ALA A 63 8.66 11.37 21.68
N ALA A 64 7.81 11.29 20.65
CA ALA A 64 6.36 11.36 20.80
C ALA A 64 5.81 10.24 21.69
N ALA A 65 6.29 9.01 21.51
CA ALA A 65 5.89 7.86 22.32
C ALA A 65 6.16 8.10 23.80
N ARG A 66 7.29 8.72 24.16
CA ARG A 66 7.62 9.08 25.54
C ARG A 66 6.73 10.19 26.10
N ALA A 67 6.35 11.15 25.26
CA ALA A 67 5.59 12.32 25.67
C ALA A 67 4.07 12.08 25.75
N GLU A 68 3.52 11.25 24.86
CA GLU A 68 2.07 11.14 24.62
C GLU A 68 1.44 9.86 25.18
N LEU A 69 2.21 8.78 25.34
CA LEU A 69 1.66 7.48 25.77
C LEU A 69 1.78 7.24 27.28
N PRO A 70 1.12 6.19 27.81
CA PRO A 70 1.42 5.66 29.14
C PRO A 70 2.87 5.18 29.23
N THR A 71 3.44 5.18 30.43
CA THR A 71 4.84 4.79 30.64
C THR A 71 5.14 3.35 30.24
N ARG A 72 4.15 2.45 30.25
CA ARG A 72 4.31 1.04 29.85
C ARG A 72 3.12 0.61 29.00
N CYS A 73 3.34 0.36 27.71
CA CYS A 73 2.30 -0.08 26.79
C CYS A 73 2.87 -0.74 25.53
N VAL A 74 2.04 -1.57 24.87
CA VAL A 74 2.32 -2.12 23.55
C VAL A 74 1.13 -1.84 22.62
N LEU A 75 1.38 -1.13 21.52
CA LEU A 75 0.36 -0.71 20.55
C LEU A 75 0.64 -1.33 19.17
N ASP A 76 -0.42 -1.73 18.48
CA ASP A 76 -0.35 -2.07 17.05
C ASP A 76 -0.91 -0.89 16.24
N GLY A 77 -0.14 -0.44 15.25
CA GLY A 77 -0.45 0.77 14.50
C GLY A 77 0.21 0.84 13.12
N GLU A 78 -0.05 1.94 12.42
CA GLU A 78 0.53 2.27 11.12
C GLU A 78 1.36 3.55 11.23
N ILE A 79 2.61 3.51 10.79
CA ILE A 79 3.42 4.72 10.62
C ILE A 79 3.08 5.33 9.26
N VAL A 80 2.74 6.61 9.25
CA VAL A 80 2.31 7.33 8.05
C VAL A 80 3.00 8.69 7.96
N ILE A 81 3.06 9.26 6.75
CA ILE A 81 3.38 10.68 6.54
C ILE A 81 2.15 11.31 5.91
N ALA A 82 1.63 12.36 6.55
CA ALA A 82 0.54 13.16 5.99
C ALA A 82 1.11 14.29 5.14
N ALA A 83 0.49 14.53 3.98
CA ALA A 83 0.76 15.64 3.07
C ALA A 83 -0.56 16.30 2.66
N GLU A 84 -0.49 17.43 1.96
CA GLU A 84 -1.68 18.19 1.52
C GLU A 84 -2.67 17.34 0.69
N HIS A 85 -2.18 16.33 -0.01
CA HIS A 85 -2.96 15.46 -0.89
C HIS A 85 -3.36 14.12 -0.25
N GLY A 86 -3.04 13.90 1.04
CA GLY A 86 -3.27 12.62 1.73
C GLY A 86 -1.99 11.99 2.26
N LEU A 87 -2.03 10.67 2.48
CA LEU A 87 -0.84 9.95 2.96
C LEU A 87 0.20 9.81 1.85
N ASP A 88 1.43 10.23 2.14
CA ASP A 88 2.56 10.19 1.21
C ASP A 88 3.44 8.97 1.52
N PHE A 89 3.13 7.86 0.84
CA PHE A 89 3.88 6.62 0.99
C PHE A 89 5.28 6.69 0.37
N GLU A 90 5.50 7.47 -0.69
CA GLU A 90 6.82 7.63 -1.31
C GLU A 90 7.78 8.33 -0.35
N ALA A 91 7.33 9.44 0.26
CA ALA A 91 8.08 10.13 1.30
C ALA A 91 8.38 9.19 2.47
N LEU A 92 7.41 8.37 2.87
CA LEU A 92 7.61 7.38 3.93
C LEU A 92 8.68 6.34 3.55
N GLN A 93 8.71 5.88 2.31
CA GLN A 93 9.78 4.97 1.84
C GLN A 93 11.16 5.62 1.88
N LEU A 94 11.27 6.91 1.58
CA LEU A 94 12.54 7.64 1.64
C LEU A 94 13.11 7.71 3.07
N ARG A 95 12.30 7.48 4.11
CA ARG A 95 12.73 7.43 5.53
C ARG A 95 13.65 6.26 5.84
N LEU A 96 13.56 5.15 5.11
CA LEU A 96 14.42 3.97 5.32
C LEU A 96 15.81 4.19 4.73
N HIS A 97 16.54 5.17 5.28
CA HIS A 97 17.82 5.64 4.78
C HIS A 97 18.98 5.10 5.64
N PRO A 98 20.08 4.58 5.04
CA PRO A 98 21.23 4.08 5.81
C PRO A 98 21.95 5.15 6.63
N ALA A 99 22.08 6.36 6.10
CA ALA A 99 22.77 7.47 6.77
C ALA A 99 21.89 8.14 7.84
N ALA A 100 22.35 8.12 9.10
CA ALA A 100 21.64 8.69 10.24
C ALA A 100 21.36 10.20 10.10
N SER A 101 22.31 10.99 9.58
CA SER A 101 22.11 12.43 9.34
C SER A 101 20.95 12.72 8.39
N ARG A 102 20.75 11.86 7.38
CA ARG A 102 19.60 11.98 6.45
C ARG A 102 18.30 11.63 7.15
N VAL A 103 18.31 10.64 8.03
CA VAL A 103 17.13 10.26 8.84
C VAL A 103 16.72 11.43 9.74
N THR A 104 17.64 12.01 10.51
CA THR A 104 17.35 13.16 11.39
C THR A 104 16.78 14.33 10.59
N MET A 105 17.40 14.68 9.47
CA MET A 105 16.92 15.79 8.63
C MET A 105 15.53 15.51 8.05
N LEU A 106 15.22 14.27 7.63
CA LEU A 106 13.89 13.91 7.15
C LEU A 106 12.85 13.86 8.29
N ALA A 107 13.24 13.50 9.51
CA ALA A 107 12.41 13.57 10.71
C ALA A 107 11.92 14.98 11.01
N GLU A 108 12.76 15.98 10.77
CA GLU A 108 12.40 17.39 10.96
C GLU A 108 11.57 17.95 9.80
N LYS A 109 11.91 17.59 8.55
CA LYS A 109 11.24 18.16 7.36
C LYS A 109 9.91 17.53 7.01
N THR A 110 9.79 16.22 7.22
CA THR A 110 8.64 15.39 6.86
C THR A 110 8.38 14.43 8.01
N PRO A 111 7.91 14.93 9.18
CA PRO A 111 7.71 14.11 10.36
C PRO A 111 6.64 13.04 10.11
N ALA A 112 6.89 11.83 10.59
CA ALA A 112 5.90 10.77 10.55
C ALA A 112 4.93 10.87 11.73
N ALA A 113 3.72 10.32 11.55
CA ALA A 113 2.73 10.09 12.58
C ALA A 113 2.52 8.59 12.79
N PHE A 114 2.06 8.20 13.98
CA PHE A 114 1.67 6.82 14.28
C PHE A 114 0.16 6.76 14.51
N ILE A 115 -0.54 5.95 13.72
CA ILE A 115 -1.98 5.71 13.87
C ILE A 115 -2.18 4.38 14.59
N ALA A 116 -2.54 4.42 15.86
CA ALA A 116 -2.81 3.23 16.66
C ALA A 116 -4.23 2.71 16.41
N PHE A 117 -4.37 1.39 16.32
CA PHE A 117 -5.66 0.73 16.12
C PHE A 117 -5.86 -0.56 16.94
N ASP A 118 -4.86 -0.99 17.72
CA ASP A 118 -5.03 -2.07 18.71
C ASP A 118 -4.08 -1.87 19.91
N LEU A 119 -4.43 -2.45 21.05
CA LEU A 119 -3.64 -2.44 22.29
C LEU A 119 -3.32 -3.88 22.68
N LEU A 120 -2.04 -4.21 22.83
CA LEU A 120 -1.57 -5.55 23.18
C LEU A 120 -1.20 -5.67 24.67
N ALA A 121 -0.72 -4.60 25.28
CA ALA A 121 -0.43 -4.55 26.71
C ALA A 121 -0.54 -3.13 27.27
N LEU A 122 -0.91 -3.01 28.54
CA LEU A 122 -0.96 -1.75 29.30
C LEU A 122 -0.53 -2.00 30.74
N GLY A 123 0.52 -1.31 31.19
CA GLY A 123 1.15 -1.59 32.47
C GLY A 123 1.66 -3.04 32.53
N ASP A 124 1.23 -3.79 33.54
CA ASP A 124 1.54 -5.21 33.72
C ASP A 124 0.46 -6.16 33.15
N GLN A 125 -0.54 -5.62 32.46
CA GLN A 125 -1.63 -6.42 31.90
C GLN A 125 -1.38 -6.76 30.43
N ASP A 126 -1.44 -8.06 30.12
CA ASP A 126 -1.57 -8.58 28.77
C ASP A 126 -3.04 -8.48 28.30
N TYR A 127 -3.23 -7.93 27.09
CA TYR A 127 -4.53 -7.76 26.46
C TYR A 127 -4.75 -8.72 25.27
N THR A 128 -3.74 -9.47 24.84
CA THR A 128 -3.78 -10.29 23.61
C THR A 128 -4.88 -11.35 23.65
N GLU A 129 -5.18 -11.93 24.82
CA GLU A 129 -6.26 -12.91 24.98
C GLU A 129 -7.66 -12.28 25.13
N ARG A 130 -7.75 -10.95 25.24
CA ARG A 130 -9.04 -10.27 25.42
C ARG A 130 -9.75 -10.02 24.09
N PRO A 131 -11.09 -9.99 24.06
CA PRO A 131 -11.89 -9.55 22.91
C PRO A 131 -11.47 -8.18 22.37
N PHE A 132 -11.57 -7.97 21.05
CA PHE A 132 -11.22 -6.69 20.41
C PHE A 132 -11.97 -5.50 21.00
N GLY A 133 -13.26 -5.65 21.37
CA GLY A 133 -14.02 -4.57 22.00
C GLY A 133 -13.39 -4.08 23.31
N GLU A 134 -12.85 -4.99 24.12
CA GLU A 134 -12.16 -4.64 25.37
C GLU A 134 -10.80 -3.99 25.11
N ARG A 135 -10.03 -4.51 24.14
CA ARG A 135 -8.75 -3.92 23.74
C ARG A 135 -8.94 -2.51 23.18
N ARG A 136 -10.01 -2.29 22.39
CA ARG A 136 -10.36 -0.99 21.82
C ARG A 136 -10.71 0.04 22.90
N ALA A 137 -11.53 -0.35 23.88
CA ALA A 137 -11.86 0.54 25.00
C ALA A 137 -10.63 0.91 25.83
N ALA A 138 -9.74 -0.06 26.09
CA ALA A 138 -8.48 0.19 26.80
C ALA A 138 -7.50 1.05 25.98
N LEU A 139 -7.47 0.89 24.65
CA LEU A 139 -6.71 1.74 23.75
C LEU A 139 -7.18 3.19 23.81
N GLU A 140 -8.50 3.43 23.76
CA GLU A 140 -9.09 4.76 23.88
C GLU A 140 -8.69 5.46 25.18
N GLN A 141 -8.69 4.73 26.30
CA GLN A 141 -8.25 5.26 27.59
C GLN A 141 -6.75 5.58 27.60
N ALA A 142 -5.93 4.65 27.10
CA ALA A 142 -4.48 4.80 27.02
C ALA A 142 -4.06 6.00 26.14
N MET A 143 -4.86 6.35 25.14
CA MET A 143 -4.58 7.43 24.19
C MET A 143 -5.20 8.78 24.54
N SER A 144 -5.81 8.93 25.72
CA SER A 144 -6.47 10.18 26.14
C SER A 144 -5.53 11.41 26.18
N GLY A 145 -4.23 11.21 26.39
CA GLY A 145 -3.20 12.26 26.37
C GLY A 145 -2.49 12.44 25.03
N ALA A 146 -2.83 11.64 24.03
CA ALA A 146 -2.18 11.63 22.72
C ALA A 146 -2.92 12.51 21.70
N GLY A 147 -2.33 12.72 20.53
CA GLY A 147 -2.97 13.37 19.39
C GLY A 147 -2.13 14.44 18.70
N ARG A 148 -0.83 14.57 19.04
CA ARG A 148 0.10 15.45 18.33
C ARG A 148 0.86 14.72 17.24
N SER A 149 1.41 13.55 17.57
CA SER A 149 2.11 12.69 16.60
C SER A 149 1.68 11.24 16.70
N ILE A 150 1.02 10.85 17.79
CA ILE A 150 0.42 9.53 17.96
C ILE A 150 -1.09 9.70 18.03
N HIS A 151 -1.79 9.14 17.06
CA HIS A 151 -3.23 9.33 16.91
C HIS A 151 -3.97 8.01 17.01
N LEU A 152 -5.19 8.07 17.51
CA LEU A 152 -6.10 6.95 17.55
C LEU A 152 -6.89 6.88 16.24
N THR A 153 -6.94 5.72 15.60
CA THR A 153 -7.85 5.54 14.46
C THR A 153 -9.31 5.71 14.91
N PRO A 154 -10.17 6.37 14.12
CA PRO A 154 -11.60 6.27 14.35
C PRO A 154 -12.06 4.83 14.12
N ALA A 155 -13.06 4.41 14.88
CA ALA A 155 -13.68 3.10 14.78
C ALA A 155 -15.20 3.22 14.97
N THR A 156 -15.98 2.36 14.30
CA THR A 156 -17.44 2.34 14.44
C THR A 156 -17.97 0.91 14.35
N THR A 157 -19.08 0.63 15.04
CA THR A 157 -19.86 -0.60 14.85
C THR A 157 -21.09 -0.36 13.96
N ASP A 158 -21.37 0.90 13.59
CA ASP A 158 -22.48 1.24 12.70
C ASP A 158 -22.09 1.02 11.23
N ALA A 159 -22.76 0.05 10.59
CA ALA A 159 -22.55 -0.28 9.19
C ALA A 159 -22.89 0.90 8.25
N THR A 160 -23.81 1.79 8.62
CA THR A 160 -24.15 2.96 7.79
C THR A 160 -22.99 3.94 7.75
N THR A 161 -22.44 4.27 8.92
CA THR A 161 -21.22 5.08 9.06
C THR A 161 -20.04 4.43 8.33
N ALA A 162 -19.85 3.11 8.47
CA ALA A 162 -18.79 2.40 7.76
C ALA A 162 -18.94 2.50 6.23
N ARG A 163 -20.13 2.27 5.67
CA ARG A 163 -20.38 2.45 4.22
C ARG A 163 -20.16 3.89 3.76
N ARG A 164 -20.43 4.87 4.64
CA ARG A 164 -20.11 6.27 4.37
C ARG A 164 -18.60 6.48 4.31
N TRP A 165 -17.86 6.04 5.33
CA TRP A 165 -16.39 6.10 5.36
C TRP A 165 -15.76 5.42 4.14
N PHE A 166 -16.27 4.25 3.76
CA PHE A 166 -15.80 3.55 2.56
C PHE A 166 -15.95 4.42 1.31
N ARG A 167 -17.06 5.14 1.13
CA ARG A 167 -17.25 6.02 -0.05
C ARG A 167 -16.49 7.35 0.03
N GLU A 168 -16.38 7.94 1.23
CA GLU A 168 -15.88 9.30 1.40
C GLU A 168 -14.37 9.37 1.62
N PHE A 169 -13.78 8.39 2.29
CA PHE A 169 -12.35 8.37 2.60
C PHE A 169 -11.53 7.82 1.43
N GLU A 170 -12.09 7.74 0.25
CA GLU A 170 -11.36 7.27 -0.90
C GLU A 170 -10.36 8.34 -1.38
N GLY A 171 -9.10 7.98 -1.62
CA GLY A 171 -8.17 8.83 -2.39
C GLY A 171 -7.08 9.60 -1.63
N ALA A 172 -7.16 9.77 -0.31
CA ALA A 172 -6.10 10.43 0.48
C ALA A 172 -5.20 9.41 1.22
N GLY A 173 -4.96 8.24 0.60
CA GLY A 173 -4.17 7.16 1.22
C GLY A 173 -4.98 6.21 2.12
N LEU A 174 -6.30 6.34 2.13
CA LEU A 174 -7.20 5.34 2.70
C LEU A 174 -7.83 4.57 1.52
N ASP A 175 -7.53 3.27 1.40
CA ASP A 175 -7.93 2.43 0.26
C ASP A 175 -9.06 1.44 0.60
N GLY A 176 -9.72 1.65 1.75
CA GLY A 176 -10.85 0.86 2.19
C GLY A 176 -10.99 0.80 3.71
N LEU A 177 -11.56 -0.30 4.20
CA LEU A 177 -11.81 -0.53 5.62
C LEU A 177 -11.21 -1.84 6.10
N ILE A 178 -10.87 -1.88 7.39
CA ILE A 178 -10.61 -3.12 8.14
C ILE A 178 -11.84 -3.41 8.99
N ALA A 179 -12.38 -4.61 8.87
CA ALA A 179 -13.45 -5.14 9.71
C ALA A 179 -12.88 -6.17 10.68
N LYS A 180 -13.17 -5.99 11.98
CA LYS A 180 -12.70 -6.81 13.09
C LYS A 180 -13.90 -7.35 13.87
N PRO A 181 -14.06 -8.69 13.99
CA PRO A 181 -15.08 -9.25 14.87
C PRO A 181 -14.88 -8.81 16.33
N PRO A 182 -15.95 -8.48 17.08
CA PRO A 182 -15.85 -7.91 18.42
C PRO A 182 -15.20 -8.85 19.44
N THR A 183 -15.39 -10.16 19.27
CA THR A 183 -14.83 -11.21 20.13
C THR A 183 -13.45 -11.69 19.69
N LEU A 184 -12.88 -11.12 18.63
CA LEU A 184 -11.59 -11.54 18.09
C LEU A 184 -10.47 -11.21 19.07
N THR A 185 -9.81 -12.22 19.61
CA THR A 185 -8.55 -12.09 20.37
C THR A 185 -7.39 -11.72 19.45
N TYR A 186 -6.29 -11.20 20.00
CA TYR A 186 -5.09 -10.94 19.22
C TYR A 186 -4.40 -12.24 18.81
N GLN A 187 -4.18 -12.44 17.51
CA GLN A 187 -3.62 -13.68 16.94
C GLN A 187 -2.44 -13.32 16.02
N PRO A 188 -1.22 -13.29 16.56
CA PRO A 188 -0.01 -12.94 15.80
C PRO A 188 0.14 -13.80 14.54
N ASP A 189 0.49 -13.16 13.42
CA ASP A 189 0.67 -13.78 12.08
C ASP A 189 -0.56 -14.53 11.49
N ARG A 190 -1.74 -14.42 12.12
CA ARG A 190 -2.96 -15.08 11.62
C ARG A 190 -3.82 -14.12 10.81
N ARG A 191 -4.35 -14.61 9.69
CA ARG A 191 -5.30 -13.90 8.82
C ARG A 191 -6.73 -14.09 9.32
N VAL A 192 -7.13 -13.28 10.29
CA VAL A 192 -8.43 -13.41 10.99
C VAL A 192 -9.27 -12.13 10.98
N MET A 193 -8.68 -10.99 10.61
CA MET A 193 -9.44 -9.78 10.26
C MET A 193 -9.88 -9.82 8.79
N PHE A 194 -10.75 -8.89 8.41
CA PHE A 194 -11.17 -8.72 7.03
C PHE A 194 -10.77 -7.33 6.53
N LYS A 195 -10.28 -7.25 5.29
CA LYS A 195 -10.02 -5.99 4.60
C LYS A 195 -10.95 -5.91 3.40
N VAL A 196 -11.66 -4.79 3.30
CA VAL A 196 -12.54 -4.47 2.18
C VAL A 196 -11.90 -3.29 1.48
N LYS A 197 -11.65 -3.42 0.18
CA LYS A 197 -11.04 -2.38 -0.64
C LYS A 197 -11.96 -2.02 -1.78
N HIS A 198 -11.81 -0.80 -2.30
CA HIS A 198 -12.41 -0.45 -3.58
C HIS A 198 -11.86 -1.38 -4.66
N GLN A 199 -12.76 -1.99 -5.42
CA GLN A 199 -12.38 -2.73 -6.61
C GLN A 199 -12.51 -1.80 -7.81
N ARG A 200 -11.38 -1.27 -8.27
CA ARG A 200 -11.34 -0.46 -9.48
C ARG A 200 -10.93 -1.30 -10.67
N THR A 201 -11.57 -1.07 -11.80
CA THR A 201 -11.14 -1.64 -13.08
C THR A 201 -10.77 -0.56 -14.07
N ALA A 202 -9.81 -0.87 -14.94
CA ALA A 202 -9.45 -0.05 -16.08
C ALA A 202 -9.19 -0.94 -17.29
N ASP A 203 -9.71 -0.55 -18.44
CA ASP A 203 -9.39 -1.13 -19.73
C ASP A 203 -8.08 -0.51 -20.23
N CYS A 204 -7.03 -1.33 -20.27
CA CYS A 204 -5.68 -0.93 -20.63
C CYS A 204 -5.24 -1.55 -21.95
N VAL A 205 -4.49 -0.81 -22.74
CA VAL A 205 -3.83 -1.32 -23.94
C VAL A 205 -2.59 -2.11 -23.54
N VAL A 206 -2.38 -3.28 -24.15
CA VAL A 206 -1.15 -4.05 -24.01
C VAL A 206 -0.17 -3.63 -25.10
N GLY A 207 0.84 -2.86 -24.73
CA GLY A 207 1.88 -2.37 -25.66
C GLY A 207 3.16 -3.22 -25.68
N GLY A 208 3.22 -4.30 -24.90
CA GLY A 208 4.43 -5.11 -24.83
C GLY A 208 4.38 -6.18 -23.75
N TYR A 209 5.39 -7.05 -23.73
CA TYR A 209 5.61 -7.97 -22.62
C TYR A 209 7.09 -8.14 -22.29
N ARG A 210 7.37 -8.49 -21.04
CA ARG A 210 8.70 -8.94 -20.60
C ARG A 210 8.73 -10.45 -20.52
N LEU A 211 9.87 -11.05 -20.84
CA LEU A 211 10.10 -12.47 -20.66
C LEU A 211 10.18 -12.84 -19.18
N HIS A 212 9.73 -14.05 -18.84
CA HIS A 212 9.85 -14.57 -17.49
C HIS A 212 11.30 -14.98 -17.22
N LYS A 213 11.76 -14.85 -15.96
CA LYS A 213 13.14 -15.18 -15.58
C LYS A 213 13.56 -16.64 -15.80
N SER A 214 12.60 -17.54 -16.08
CA SER A 214 12.87 -18.97 -16.26
C SER A 214 13.14 -19.39 -17.70
N GLY A 215 12.93 -18.51 -18.68
CA GLY A 215 13.04 -18.87 -20.09
C GLY A 215 12.51 -17.80 -21.03
N ASP A 216 12.79 -17.99 -22.31
CA ASP A 216 12.39 -17.12 -23.42
C ASP A 216 11.03 -17.50 -24.05
N ASP A 217 10.37 -18.55 -23.53
CA ASP A 217 9.10 -19.10 -24.01
C ASP A 217 7.89 -18.73 -23.12
N ALA A 218 8.05 -17.78 -22.20
CA ALA A 218 7.04 -17.46 -21.21
C ALA A 218 6.95 -15.96 -20.90
N VAL A 219 5.72 -15.44 -20.79
CA VAL A 219 5.47 -14.06 -20.39
C VAL A 219 5.75 -13.89 -18.88
N GLY A 220 6.68 -12.99 -18.56
CA GLY A 220 6.98 -12.51 -17.23
C GLY A 220 5.97 -11.46 -16.77
N SER A 221 5.72 -10.46 -17.61
CA SER A 221 4.72 -9.44 -17.34
C SER A 221 4.20 -8.77 -18.61
N LEU A 222 2.92 -8.42 -18.65
CA LEU A 222 2.32 -7.59 -19.70
C LEU A 222 2.49 -6.10 -19.35
N MET A 223 2.84 -5.27 -20.32
CA MET A 223 2.98 -3.83 -20.16
C MET A 223 1.69 -3.10 -20.54
N LEU A 224 1.21 -2.27 -19.62
CA LEU A 224 -0.08 -1.60 -19.71
C LEU A 224 0.09 -0.12 -20.09
N GLY A 225 -0.82 0.36 -20.93
CA GLY A 225 -0.91 1.77 -21.28
C GLY A 225 -2.33 2.32 -21.36
N LEU A 226 -2.43 3.63 -21.14
CA LEU A 226 -3.64 4.45 -21.35
C LEU A 226 -3.30 5.66 -22.20
N TYR A 227 -4.23 6.09 -23.04
CA TYR A 227 -4.08 7.29 -23.84
C TYR A 227 -4.35 8.56 -23.02
N ASP A 228 -3.41 9.50 -23.05
CA ASP A 228 -3.58 10.84 -22.50
C ASP A 228 -4.44 11.73 -23.41
N ALA A 229 -4.80 12.92 -22.93
CA ALA A 229 -5.60 13.89 -23.70
C ALA A 229 -4.91 14.37 -25.00
N ARG A 230 -3.61 14.11 -25.17
CA ARG A 230 -2.84 14.43 -26.38
C ARG A 230 -2.74 13.22 -27.33
N GLY A 231 -3.41 12.11 -27.03
CA GLY A 231 -3.38 10.89 -27.83
C GLY A 231 -2.09 10.08 -27.69
N ARG A 232 -1.27 10.33 -26.65
CA ARG A 232 -0.05 9.55 -26.39
C ARG A 232 -0.37 8.40 -25.45
N LEU A 233 0.13 7.21 -25.78
CA LEU A 233 -0.01 6.04 -24.93
C LEU A 233 0.98 6.12 -23.75
N ALA A 234 0.54 6.55 -22.58
CA ALA A 234 1.35 6.56 -21.36
C ALA A 234 1.46 5.16 -20.78
N SER A 235 2.65 4.76 -20.30
CA SER A 235 2.81 3.50 -19.58
C SER A 235 2.26 3.64 -18.16
N VAL A 236 1.24 2.87 -17.81
CA VAL A 236 0.55 2.96 -16.52
C VAL A 236 0.89 1.84 -15.55
N GLY A 237 1.58 0.78 -15.98
CA GLY A 237 1.89 -0.33 -15.08
C GLY A 237 2.16 -1.63 -15.81
N VAL A 238 2.10 -2.72 -15.06
CA VAL A 238 2.25 -4.09 -15.59
C VAL A 238 1.30 -5.06 -14.90
N ILE A 239 1.03 -6.19 -15.55
CA ILE A 239 0.44 -7.40 -14.95
C ILE A 239 1.53 -8.46 -14.88
N GLY A 240 1.80 -9.02 -13.69
CA GLY A 240 2.90 -9.95 -13.49
C GLY A 240 2.54 -11.28 -12.79
N ALA A 241 1.33 -11.43 -12.28
CA ALA A 241 0.92 -12.59 -11.50
C ALA A 241 0.10 -13.59 -12.34
N PHE A 242 0.79 -14.47 -13.06
CA PHE A 242 0.18 -15.54 -13.84
C PHE A 242 0.72 -16.92 -13.42
N PRO A 243 -0.13 -17.98 -13.37
CA PRO A 243 0.33 -19.36 -13.32
C PRO A 243 1.24 -19.68 -14.52
N MET A 244 2.22 -20.58 -14.35
CA MET A 244 3.22 -20.86 -15.41
C MET A 244 2.59 -21.33 -16.73
N ALA A 245 1.53 -22.15 -16.68
CA ALA A 245 0.81 -22.58 -17.87
C ALA A 245 0.23 -21.40 -18.67
N ILE A 246 -0.37 -20.42 -17.97
CA ILE A 246 -0.91 -19.20 -18.57
C ILE A 246 0.21 -18.35 -19.18
N ARG A 247 1.37 -18.26 -18.53
CA ARG A 247 2.53 -17.51 -19.07
C ARG A 247 2.99 -18.02 -20.43
N ARG A 248 3.01 -19.34 -20.62
CA ARG A 248 3.36 -19.99 -21.89
C ARG A 248 2.28 -19.83 -22.95
N SER A 249 1.01 -19.97 -22.57
CA SER A 249 -0.13 -19.71 -23.47
C SER A 249 -0.10 -18.28 -24.00
N LEU A 250 0.03 -17.30 -23.10
CA LEU A 250 0.15 -15.89 -23.44
C LEU A 250 1.34 -15.61 -24.36
N PHE A 251 2.48 -16.28 -24.13
CA PHE A 251 3.64 -16.11 -25.00
C PHE A 251 3.30 -16.49 -26.45
N GLN A 252 2.66 -17.64 -26.66
CA GLN A 252 2.27 -18.10 -27.99
C GLN A 252 1.20 -17.20 -28.63
N GLU A 253 0.16 -16.85 -27.87
CA GLU A 253 -0.96 -16.01 -28.33
C GLU A 253 -0.53 -14.61 -28.78
N LEU A 254 0.52 -14.06 -28.18
CA LEU A 254 0.98 -12.69 -28.46
C LEU A 254 2.00 -12.62 -29.61
N GLN A 255 2.56 -13.73 -30.09
CA GLN A 255 3.54 -13.72 -31.19
C GLN A 255 3.05 -13.00 -32.45
N PRO A 256 1.80 -13.17 -32.92
CA PRO A 256 1.31 -12.46 -34.10
C PRO A 256 1.31 -10.94 -33.95
N LEU A 257 1.34 -10.42 -32.72
CA LEU A 257 1.32 -9.00 -32.41
C LEU A 257 2.71 -8.41 -32.19
N VAL A 258 3.76 -9.23 -32.13
CA VAL A 258 5.14 -8.75 -31.97
C VAL A 258 5.49 -7.82 -33.13
N THR A 259 6.13 -6.71 -32.78
CA THR A 259 6.57 -5.68 -33.73
C THR A 259 7.98 -5.22 -33.38
N THR A 260 8.49 -4.21 -34.07
CA THR A 260 9.71 -3.48 -33.70
C THR A 260 9.35 -2.21 -32.95
N PHE A 261 10.35 -1.49 -32.44
CA PHE A 261 10.13 -0.17 -31.84
C PHE A 261 9.88 0.93 -32.88
N ASP A 262 10.05 0.66 -34.18
CA ASP A 262 9.75 1.63 -35.23
C ASP A 262 8.25 1.92 -35.27
N GLY A 263 7.87 3.19 -35.18
CA GLY A 263 6.48 3.64 -35.03
C GLY A 263 5.78 3.19 -33.73
N HIS A 264 6.45 2.51 -32.80
CA HIS A 264 5.86 2.05 -31.55
C HIS A 264 5.65 3.24 -30.58
N PRO A 265 4.51 3.35 -29.86
CA PRO A 265 4.27 4.45 -28.93
C PRO A 265 5.30 4.59 -27.80
N TRP A 266 6.02 3.50 -27.51
CA TRP A 266 7.10 3.44 -26.52
C TRP A 266 8.47 3.20 -27.15
N ASN A 267 8.74 3.80 -28.31
CA ASN A 267 10.02 3.71 -29.01
C ASN A 267 11.24 4.21 -28.19
N TRP A 268 11.02 5.03 -27.15
CA TRP A 268 12.04 5.42 -26.17
C TRP A 268 12.76 4.20 -25.57
N ALA A 269 12.09 3.05 -25.50
CA ALA A 269 12.67 1.82 -24.96
C ALA A 269 13.74 1.19 -25.86
N ALA A 270 13.78 1.53 -27.16
CA ALA A 270 14.86 1.12 -28.06
C ALA A 270 16.22 1.62 -27.57
N GLN A 271 16.30 2.88 -27.15
CA GLN A 271 17.52 3.51 -26.64
C GLN A 271 17.97 2.89 -25.29
N VAL A 272 17.02 2.39 -24.49
CA VAL A 272 17.30 1.73 -23.21
C VAL A 272 17.77 0.28 -23.39
N ALA A 273 17.28 -0.41 -24.43
CA ALA A 273 17.75 -1.74 -24.81
C ALA A 273 19.19 -1.72 -25.37
N GLU A 274 19.55 -0.66 -26.09
CA GLU A 274 20.88 -0.49 -26.68
C GLU A 274 21.93 0.03 -25.68
N ASN A 275 21.52 0.78 -24.65
CA ASN A 275 22.44 1.42 -23.70
C ASN A 275 22.32 0.85 -22.27
N THR A 276 23.17 -0.13 -21.97
CA THR A 276 23.21 -0.85 -20.68
C THR A 276 23.48 0.05 -19.47
N ALA A 277 24.06 1.25 -19.67
CA ALA A 277 24.29 2.23 -18.62
C ALA A 277 23.01 3.00 -18.22
N LEU A 278 22.13 3.30 -19.19
CA LEU A 278 20.82 3.92 -18.92
C LEU A 278 19.87 2.96 -18.20
N ALA A 279 19.90 1.67 -18.56
CA ALA A 279 19.11 0.62 -17.91
C ALA A 279 19.40 0.48 -16.39
N LYS A 280 20.58 0.91 -15.92
CA LYS A 280 20.96 0.89 -14.49
C LYS A 280 20.45 2.11 -13.70
N ASN A 281 20.23 3.24 -14.36
CA ASN A 281 19.92 4.53 -13.70
C ASN A 281 18.43 4.91 -13.71
N VAL A 282 17.59 4.19 -14.47
CA VAL A 282 16.13 4.43 -14.55
C VAL A 282 15.34 3.50 -13.59
N GLY A 283 16.04 2.75 -12.74
CA GLY A 283 15.42 1.93 -11.71
C GLY A 283 14.97 2.75 -10.50
N SER A 284 13.78 2.47 -9.98
CA SER A 284 13.43 2.79 -8.59
C SER A 284 14.55 2.32 -7.67
N ARG A 285 14.87 3.09 -6.61
CA ARG A 285 15.91 2.78 -5.60
C ARG A 285 15.75 1.39 -4.98
N TRP A 286 14.57 0.77 -5.13
CA TRP A 286 14.19 -0.56 -4.67
C TRP A 286 14.31 -1.70 -5.72
N ASN A 287 14.58 -1.39 -6.99
CA ASN A 287 14.73 -2.35 -8.10
C ASN A 287 15.99 -2.05 -8.94
N ALA A 288 17.13 -1.78 -8.29
CA ALA A 288 18.40 -1.59 -8.98
C ALA A 288 18.77 -2.86 -9.79
N GLY A 289 19.00 -2.70 -11.10
CA GLY A 289 19.53 -3.75 -11.98
C GLY A 289 18.54 -4.55 -12.83
N LYS A 290 17.23 -4.23 -12.81
CA LYS A 290 16.28 -4.84 -13.77
C LYS A 290 16.37 -4.16 -15.13
N SER A 291 16.64 -4.95 -16.17
CA SER A 291 16.49 -4.47 -17.56
C SER A 291 15.06 -3.96 -17.76
N LEU A 292 14.96 -2.73 -18.28
CA LEU A 292 13.67 -2.15 -18.68
C LEU A 292 13.23 -2.65 -20.06
N SER A 293 14.07 -3.44 -20.74
CA SER A 293 13.76 -4.03 -22.04
C SER A 293 12.49 -4.88 -22.00
N PHE A 294 11.78 -4.89 -23.12
CA PHE A 294 10.58 -5.67 -23.33
C PHE A 294 10.42 -5.97 -24.83
N VAL A 295 9.61 -6.97 -25.15
CA VAL A 295 9.21 -7.28 -26.52
C VAL A 295 8.02 -6.39 -26.87
N PRO A 296 8.16 -5.45 -27.83
CA PRO A 296 7.07 -4.55 -28.19
C PRO A 296 5.97 -5.31 -28.93
N LEU A 297 4.73 -4.94 -28.64
CA LEU A 297 3.55 -5.48 -29.30
C LEU A 297 2.82 -4.34 -30.01
N ARG A 298 2.20 -4.63 -31.16
CA ARG A 298 1.25 -3.69 -31.76
C ARG A 298 0.14 -3.41 -30.73
N PRO A 299 -0.19 -2.14 -30.45
CA PRO A 299 -1.11 -1.74 -29.38
C PRO A 299 -2.59 -2.00 -29.77
N GLU A 300 -2.91 -3.25 -30.07
CA GLU A 300 -4.19 -3.72 -30.62
C GLU A 300 -5.01 -4.51 -29.59
N ARG A 301 -4.38 -4.97 -28.49
CA ARG A 301 -5.04 -5.77 -27.46
C ARG A 301 -5.40 -4.91 -26.26
N VAL A 302 -6.64 -5.07 -25.80
CA VAL A 302 -7.14 -4.43 -24.58
C VAL A 302 -7.42 -5.49 -23.52
N VAL A 303 -6.96 -5.21 -22.31
CA VAL A 303 -7.20 -6.01 -21.11
C VAL A 303 -7.85 -5.16 -20.04
N GLU A 304 -8.93 -5.65 -19.46
CA GLU A 304 -9.49 -5.09 -18.25
C GLU A 304 -8.64 -5.57 -17.08
N VAL A 305 -8.14 -4.63 -16.28
CA VAL A 305 -7.30 -4.89 -15.11
C VAL A 305 -7.97 -4.39 -13.86
N ARG A 306 -7.75 -5.09 -12.75
CA ARG A 306 -8.05 -4.57 -11.41
C ARG A 306 -6.82 -3.87 -10.85
N TYR A 307 -6.99 -2.67 -10.33
CA TYR A 307 -5.91 -1.88 -9.74
C TYR A 307 -6.35 -1.29 -8.39
N ASP A 308 -5.39 -0.99 -7.50
CA ASP A 308 -5.68 -0.42 -6.18
C ASP A 308 -6.03 1.08 -6.31
N HIS A 309 -5.06 1.91 -6.74
CA HIS A 309 -5.25 3.34 -7.04
C HIS A 309 -4.10 3.86 -7.93
N MET A 310 -4.18 5.13 -8.34
CA MET A 310 -3.17 5.81 -9.13
C MET A 310 -2.12 6.50 -8.24
N GLU A 311 -0.86 6.41 -8.63
CA GLU A 311 0.29 7.13 -8.07
C GLU A 311 0.91 7.91 -9.24
N GLY A 312 0.63 9.22 -9.27
CA GLY A 312 0.82 10.04 -10.48
C GLY A 312 0.04 9.47 -11.68
N ASP A 313 0.74 9.20 -12.77
CA ASP A 313 0.17 8.65 -14.01
C ASP A 313 0.21 7.12 -14.09
N ARG A 314 0.48 6.41 -12.99
CA ARG A 314 0.65 4.94 -12.99
C ARG A 314 -0.19 4.27 -11.90
N PHE A 315 -0.50 2.99 -12.09
CA PHE A 315 -1.06 2.16 -11.03
C PHE A 315 -0.04 1.94 -9.92
N ARG A 316 -0.49 2.11 -8.68
CA ARG A 316 0.25 1.66 -7.52
C ARG A 316 0.13 0.14 -7.41
N HIS A 317 1.28 -0.52 -7.28
CA HIS A 317 1.45 -1.98 -7.38
C HIS A 317 1.16 -2.58 -8.77
N THR A 318 1.55 -3.84 -8.93
CA THR A 318 1.24 -4.64 -10.13
C THR A 318 -0.26 -4.84 -10.24
N ALA A 319 -0.85 -4.44 -11.36
CA ALA A 319 -2.27 -4.65 -11.63
C ALA A 319 -2.59 -6.15 -11.79
N GLN A 320 -3.84 -6.51 -11.51
CA GLN A 320 -4.31 -7.89 -11.64
C GLN A 320 -5.09 -8.06 -12.95
N PHE A 321 -4.80 -9.14 -13.67
CA PHE A 321 -5.61 -9.51 -14.82
C PHE A 321 -7.07 -9.73 -14.39
N ASN A 322 -8.02 -9.14 -15.12
CA ASN A 322 -9.44 -9.46 -14.97
C ASN A 322 -9.90 -10.30 -16.16
N ARG A 323 -9.91 -9.70 -17.35
CA ARG A 323 -10.34 -10.35 -18.60
C ARG A 323 -9.83 -9.60 -19.82
N TRP A 324 -9.72 -10.31 -20.95
CA TRP A 324 -9.53 -9.65 -22.25
C TRP A 324 -10.79 -8.90 -22.68
N ARG A 325 -10.61 -7.77 -23.37
CA ARG A 325 -11.68 -6.92 -23.90
C ARG A 325 -11.59 -6.82 -25.43
N PRO A 326 -11.88 -7.90 -26.16
CA PRO A 326 -11.85 -7.89 -27.63
C PRO A 326 -12.89 -6.94 -28.23
N ASP A 327 -13.89 -6.55 -27.44
CA ASP A 327 -14.97 -5.61 -27.74
C ASP A 327 -14.53 -4.14 -27.67
N ARG A 328 -13.33 -3.85 -27.16
CA ARG A 328 -12.89 -2.48 -26.87
C ARG A 328 -11.87 -2.00 -27.90
N ASP A 329 -12.11 -0.82 -28.48
CA ASP A 329 -11.12 -0.10 -29.28
C ASP A 329 -9.95 0.37 -28.38
N PRO A 330 -8.69 -0.01 -28.64
CA PRO A 330 -7.54 0.45 -27.88
C PRO A 330 -7.47 1.98 -27.71
N ARG A 331 -7.88 2.77 -28.70
CA ARG A 331 -7.82 4.25 -28.61
C ARG A 331 -8.82 4.83 -27.61
N SER A 332 -9.86 4.09 -27.27
CA SER A 332 -10.86 4.48 -26.26
C SER A 332 -10.40 4.20 -24.82
N CYS A 333 -9.25 3.57 -24.63
CA CYS A 333 -8.64 3.32 -23.32
C CYS A 333 -7.89 4.57 -22.85
N THR A 334 -8.61 5.57 -22.33
CA THR A 334 -8.06 6.85 -21.90
C THR A 334 -7.97 6.96 -20.37
N PHE A 335 -7.27 7.99 -19.85
CA PHE A 335 -7.28 8.29 -18.40
C PHE A 335 -8.64 8.73 -17.86
N GLU A 336 -9.58 9.15 -18.72
CA GLU A 336 -10.92 9.61 -18.29
C GLU A 336 -11.78 8.49 -17.71
N GLN A 337 -11.48 7.22 -18.06
CA GLN A 337 -12.16 6.07 -17.50
C GLN A 337 -11.82 5.83 -16.02
N LEU A 338 -10.72 6.41 -15.53
CA LEU A 338 -10.26 6.19 -14.17
C LEU A 338 -11.11 7.01 -13.22
N GLU A 339 -11.69 6.32 -12.23
CA GLU A 339 -12.39 6.98 -11.14
C GLU A 339 -11.41 7.89 -10.38
N ARG A 340 -11.71 9.19 -10.35
CA ARG A 340 -11.04 10.16 -9.48
C ARG A 340 -11.84 10.23 -8.19
N PRO A 341 -11.36 9.64 -7.09
CA PRO A 341 -12.06 9.71 -5.83
C PRO A 341 -12.20 11.16 -5.37
N ALA A 342 -13.23 11.44 -4.58
CA ALA A 342 -13.43 12.76 -4.00
C ALA A 342 -12.26 13.12 -3.09
N THR A 343 -11.72 14.33 -3.23
CA THR A 343 -10.70 14.85 -2.31
C THR A 343 -11.30 15.09 -0.93
N PHE A 344 -10.85 14.35 0.08
CA PHE A 344 -11.10 14.60 1.50
C PHE A 344 -9.79 14.97 2.21
N ARG A 345 -9.86 15.65 3.36
CA ARG A 345 -8.66 15.99 4.15
C ARG A 345 -8.48 14.96 5.27
N LEU A 346 -7.24 14.55 5.52
CA LEU A 346 -6.92 13.61 6.61
C LEU A 346 -7.37 14.13 7.99
N SER A 347 -7.34 15.44 8.20
CA SER A 347 -7.85 16.11 9.40
C SER A 347 -9.33 15.85 9.67
N ASP A 348 -10.11 15.53 8.63
CA ASP A 348 -11.54 15.22 8.77
C ASP A 348 -11.75 13.78 9.29
N VAL A 349 -10.72 12.92 9.22
CA VAL A 349 -10.72 11.53 9.71
C VAL A 349 -10.06 11.43 11.09
N VAL A 350 -8.87 12.04 11.22
CA VAL A 350 -8.08 12.08 12.45
C VAL A 350 -7.73 13.54 12.72
N PRO A 351 -8.38 14.19 13.69
CA PRO A 351 -8.04 15.56 14.07
C PRO A 351 -6.56 15.69 14.44
N GLY A 352 -5.90 16.74 13.94
CA GLY A 352 -4.47 17.00 14.17
C GLY A 352 -3.52 16.26 13.23
N LEU A 353 -4.01 15.38 12.35
CA LEU A 353 -3.21 14.74 11.31
C LEU A 353 -3.12 15.62 10.05
N CYS A 354 -2.41 16.76 10.15
CA CYS A 354 -2.02 17.66 9.04
C CYS A 354 -0.85 18.55 9.44
#